data_AF-A0A7W0JZQ5-F1
#
_entry.id   AF-A0A7W0JZQ5-F1
#
_cell.length_a   1.000
_cell.length_b   1.000
_cell.length_c   1.000
_cell.angle_alpha   90.00
_cell.angle_beta   90.00
_cell.angle_gamma   90.00
#
_symmetry.space_group_name_H-M   'P 1'
#
loop_
_entity.id
_entity.type
_entity.pdbx_description
1 polymer ?
#
loop_
_entity_poly.entity_id
_entity_poly.type
_entity_poly.pdbx_seq_one_letter_code
_entity_poly.pdbx_strand_id
1 'polypeptide(L)'
;MTPKHIPLSQDAALVVALAGTAMPFAHSAEDEAERWLRALRLHGQVGAALQALGVGESPLMTGSASDEDGPGTPPMGGQVLDEVTRRAGEFASARNADTVGTPDLLFAVLDVYGRLFDRVLYLRGTSREELGERLAGAAAHGG
;
A
#
# COMPACT_ATOMS: atom_id res chain seq x y z
N MET A 1 -25.03 12.75 8.52
CA MET A 1 -23.74 13.16 9.11
C MET A 1 -22.77 13.28 7.94
N THR A 2 -22.20 14.46 7.69
CA THR A 2 -21.14 14.61 6.67
C THR A 2 -19.89 13.86 7.15
N PRO A 3 -19.23 13.05 6.30
CA PRO A 3 -18.03 12.34 6.71
C PRO A 3 -16.97 13.33 7.19
N LYS A 4 -16.44 13.11 8.40
CA LYS A 4 -15.34 13.92 8.95
C LYS A 4 -14.11 13.62 8.09
N HIS A 5 -13.63 14.61 7.34
CA HIS A 5 -12.41 14.46 6.56
C HIS A 5 -11.21 14.42 7.52
N ILE A 6 -10.61 13.25 7.67
CA ILE A 6 -9.40 13.05 8.47
C ILE A 6 -8.18 13.41 7.60
N PRO A 7 -7.32 14.35 8.01
CA PRO A 7 -6.14 14.71 7.23
C PRO A 7 -5.12 13.56 7.18
N LEU A 8 -4.34 13.50 6.10
CA LEU A 8 -3.20 12.58 6.00
C LEU A 8 -2.07 13.02 6.95
N SER A 9 -1.38 12.06 7.54
CA SER A 9 -0.05 12.31 8.13
C SER A 9 0.96 12.67 7.04
N GLN A 10 2.12 13.22 7.42
CA GLN A 10 3.17 13.56 6.46
C GLN A 10 3.63 12.34 5.64
N ASP A 11 3.90 11.21 6.30
CA ASP A 11 4.29 9.97 5.63
C ASP A 11 3.18 9.43 4.71
N ALA A 12 1.92 9.48 5.16
CA ALA A 12 0.80 9.05 4.34
C ALA A 12 0.62 9.95 3.10
N ALA A 13 0.81 11.27 3.24
CA ALA A 13 0.79 12.20 2.12
C ALA A 13 1.91 11.92 1.11
N LEU A 14 3.12 11.58 1.57
CA LEU A 14 4.23 11.18 0.69
C LEU A 14 3.90 9.91 -0.08
N VAL A 15 3.36 8.89 0.59
CA VAL A 15 2.93 7.63 -0.06
C VAL A 15 1.89 7.92 -1.15
N VAL A 16 0.84 8.68 -0.84
CA VAL A 16 -0.23 9.02 -1.80
C VAL A 16 0.33 9.81 -2.99
N ALA A 17 1.21 10.78 -2.74
CA ALA A 17 1.83 11.56 -3.81
C ALA A 17 2.70 10.68 -4.74
N LEU A 18 3.57 9.84 -4.17
CA LEU A 18 4.42 8.94 -4.95
C LEU A 18 3.60 7.92 -5.75
N ALA A 19 2.63 7.28 -5.11
CA ALA A 19 1.71 6.36 -5.77
C ALA A 19 0.97 7.07 -6.92
N GLY A 20 0.37 8.23 -6.65
CA GLY A 20 -0.36 9.03 -7.65
C GLY A 20 0.49 9.42 -8.86
N THR A 21 1.77 9.73 -8.67
CA THR A 21 2.69 10.01 -9.80
C THR A 21 3.07 8.76 -10.59
N ALA A 22 3.06 7.58 -9.98
CA ALA A 22 3.44 6.33 -10.61
C ALA A 22 2.27 5.62 -11.32
N MET A 23 1.03 5.77 -10.83
CA MET A 23 -0.16 5.08 -11.34
C MET A 23 -0.43 5.27 -12.84
N PRO A 24 -0.25 6.46 -13.46
CA PRO A 24 -0.49 6.63 -14.90
C PRO A 24 0.39 5.76 -15.80
N PHE A 25 1.49 5.22 -15.26
CA PHE A 25 2.41 4.34 -15.98
C PHE A 25 2.12 2.86 -15.76
N ALA A 26 1.10 2.51 -14.97
CA ALA A 26 0.73 1.12 -14.72
C ALA A 26 0.02 0.52 -15.94
N HIS A 27 0.44 -0.69 -16.34
CA HIS A 27 -0.16 -1.40 -17.48
C HIS A 27 -1.18 -2.48 -17.07
N SER A 28 -1.27 -2.78 -15.77
CA SER A 28 -2.20 -3.74 -15.17
C SER A 28 -2.49 -3.39 -13.70
N ALA A 29 -3.49 -4.04 -13.10
CA ALA A 29 -3.78 -3.88 -11.67
C ALA A 29 -2.66 -4.45 -10.77
N GLU A 30 -1.94 -5.48 -11.22
CA GLU A 30 -0.73 -5.98 -10.55
C GLU A 30 0.37 -4.91 -10.53
N ASP A 31 0.53 -4.20 -11.65
CA ASP A 31 1.45 -3.09 -11.83
C ASP A 31 1.13 -1.90 -10.90
N GLU A 32 -0.15 -1.61 -10.70
CA GLU A 32 -0.61 -0.61 -9.74
C GLU A 32 -0.32 -1.06 -8.30
N ALA A 33 -0.63 -2.32 -7.95
CA ALA A 33 -0.34 -2.90 -6.65
C ALA A 33 1.16 -2.86 -6.32
N GLU A 34 2.04 -3.15 -7.29
CA GLU A 34 3.48 -2.99 -7.12
C GLU A 34 3.89 -1.55 -6.83
N ARG A 35 3.30 -0.57 -7.51
CA ARG A 35 3.58 0.85 -7.30
C ARG A 35 3.15 1.32 -5.91
N TRP A 36 2.01 0.83 -5.41
CA TRP A 36 1.60 1.04 -4.02
C TRP A 36 2.59 0.45 -3.03
N LEU A 37 3.04 -0.80 -3.24
CA LEU A 37 4.04 -1.41 -2.37
C LEU A 37 5.36 -0.61 -2.38
N ARG A 38 5.79 -0.12 -3.55
CA ARG A 38 6.99 0.73 -3.67
C ARG A 38 6.88 2.05 -2.93
N ALA A 39 5.70 2.69 -2.94
CA ALA A 39 5.48 3.90 -2.15
C ALA A 39 5.46 3.60 -0.65
N LEU A 40 4.76 2.53 -0.23
CA LEU A 40 4.60 2.16 1.17
C LEU A 40 5.92 1.72 1.85
N ARG A 41 6.83 1.05 1.14
CA ARG A 41 8.06 0.50 1.72
C ARG A 41 9.05 1.55 2.25
N LEU A 42 8.89 2.82 1.88
CA LEU A 42 9.83 3.89 2.21
C LEU A 42 9.37 4.80 3.35
N HIS A 43 8.09 4.75 3.75
CA HIS A 43 7.50 5.79 4.58
C HIS A 43 6.73 5.24 5.79
N GLY A 44 6.93 5.89 6.93
CA GLY A 44 6.23 5.64 8.19
C GLY A 44 6.38 4.21 8.73
N GLN A 45 5.40 3.82 9.54
CA GLN A 45 5.40 2.53 10.25
C GLN A 45 5.39 1.33 9.31
N VAL A 46 4.64 1.42 8.21
CA VAL A 46 4.59 0.34 7.18
C VAL A 46 5.94 0.18 6.50
N GLY A 47 6.62 1.26 6.15
CA GLY A 47 7.97 1.19 5.58
C GLY A 47 8.97 0.52 6.52
N ALA A 48 8.97 0.93 7.79
CA ALA A 48 9.83 0.32 8.81
C ALA A 48 9.52 -1.19 9.01
N ALA A 49 8.24 -1.58 8.99
CA ALA A 49 7.83 -2.97 9.11
C ALA A 49 8.25 -3.81 7.89
N LEU A 50 8.04 -3.31 6.67
CA LEU A 50 8.46 -3.95 5.42
C LEU A 50 9.98 -4.13 5.36
N GLN A 51 10.75 -3.11 5.73
CA GLN A 51 12.22 -3.20 5.79
C GLN A 51 12.70 -4.23 6.81
N ALA A 52 12.06 -4.30 7.98
CA ALA A 52 12.37 -5.30 9.00
C ALA A 52 12.05 -6.74 8.54
N LEU A 53 11.13 -6.91 7.59
CA LEU A 53 10.79 -8.18 6.96
C LEU A 53 11.66 -8.48 5.73
N GLY A 54 12.67 -7.65 5.44
CA GLY A 54 13.56 -7.83 4.29
C GLY A 54 12.99 -7.31 2.96
N VAL A 55 11.81 -6.70 2.96
CA VAL A 55 11.19 -6.04 1.81
C VAL A 55 11.77 -4.63 1.64
N GLY A 56 13.06 -4.59 1.32
CA GLY A 56 13.80 -3.36 1.05
C GLY A 56 13.65 -2.88 -0.40
N GLU A 57 14.62 -2.07 -0.84
CA GLU A 57 14.70 -1.66 -2.24
C GLU A 57 15.26 -2.79 -3.13
N SER A 58 14.42 -3.77 -3.48
CA SER A 58 14.82 -4.71 -4.53
C SER A 58 14.93 -3.99 -5.88
N PRO A 59 15.94 -4.33 -6.71
CA PRO A 59 16.08 -3.80 -8.06
C PRO A 59 14.82 -4.03 -8.87
N LEU A 60 14.52 -3.07 -9.73
CA LEU A 60 13.40 -3.13 -10.67
C LEU A 60 13.54 -4.43 -11.48
N MET A 61 12.57 -5.34 -11.37
CA MET A 61 12.26 -6.16 -12.53
C MET A 61 11.65 -5.22 -13.55
N THR A 62 12.52 -4.60 -14.35
CA THR A 62 12.14 -4.00 -15.62
C THR A 62 11.42 -5.08 -16.39
N GLY A 63 10.15 -4.87 -16.73
CA GLY A 63 9.27 -5.83 -17.38
C GLY A 63 9.80 -6.28 -18.75
N SER A 64 10.74 -7.22 -18.74
CA SER A 64 11.27 -7.89 -19.94
C SER A 64 11.57 -9.37 -19.70
N ALA A 65 11.10 -9.94 -18.59
CA ALA A 65 11.00 -11.38 -18.36
C ALA A 65 9.86 -11.57 -17.33
N SER A 66 8.65 -11.96 -17.68
CA SER A 66 8.29 -13.04 -18.59
C SER A 66 7.00 -12.74 -19.35
N ASP A 67 7.01 -12.94 -20.67
CA ASP A 67 5.82 -13.14 -21.51
C ASP A 67 5.16 -14.51 -21.22
N GLU A 68 4.87 -14.85 -19.96
CA GLU A 68 4.33 -16.18 -19.63
C GLU A 68 2.91 -16.23 -19.03
N ASP A 69 2.19 -15.11 -18.83
CA ASP A 69 0.82 -15.16 -18.27
C ASP A 69 -0.14 -14.13 -18.88
N GLY A 70 -0.48 -14.27 -20.17
CA GLY A 70 -1.62 -13.57 -20.79
C GLY A 70 -1.65 -12.02 -20.66
N PRO A 71 -2.75 -11.36 -21.05
CA PRO A 71 -2.97 -9.98 -20.63
C PRO A 71 -3.26 -10.00 -19.12
N GLY A 72 -2.41 -9.36 -18.31
CA GLY A 72 -2.63 -9.17 -16.88
C GLY A 72 -3.98 -8.52 -16.57
N THR A 73 -4.36 -8.47 -15.29
CA THR A 73 -5.66 -7.90 -14.89
C THR A 73 -5.73 -6.44 -15.36
N PRO A 74 -6.79 -6.00 -16.06
CA PRO A 74 -6.91 -4.60 -16.49
C PRO A 74 -6.70 -3.63 -15.31
N PRO A 75 -6.01 -2.49 -15.51
CA PRO A 75 -5.80 -1.52 -14.45
C PRO A 75 -7.12 -1.03 -13.88
N MET A 76 -7.16 -0.76 -12.57
CA MET A 76 -8.35 -0.22 -11.91
C MET A 76 -8.62 1.23 -12.35
N GLY A 77 -7.59 1.93 -12.83
CA GLY A 77 -7.70 3.22 -13.49
C GLY A 77 -7.65 4.42 -12.55
N GLY A 78 -7.89 5.61 -13.10
CA GLY A 78 -7.58 6.89 -12.45
C GLY A 78 -8.32 7.19 -11.14
N GLN A 79 -9.37 6.43 -10.80
CA GLN A 79 -10.13 6.62 -9.55
C GLN A 79 -9.59 5.80 -8.38
N VAL A 80 -8.63 4.88 -8.61
CA VAL A 80 -8.13 3.99 -7.56
C VAL A 80 -7.42 4.74 -6.44
N LEU A 81 -6.77 5.87 -6.75
CA LEU A 81 -6.12 6.73 -5.76
C LEU A 81 -7.13 7.35 -4.79
N ASP A 82 -8.25 7.85 -5.32
CA ASP A 82 -9.33 8.44 -4.54
C ASP A 82 -9.99 7.37 -3.67
N GLU A 83 -10.23 6.18 -4.22
CA GLU A 83 -10.84 5.07 -3.49
C GLU A 83 -9.95 4.57 -2.33
N VAL A 84 -8.65 4.38 -2.56
CA VAL A 84 -7.70 4.01 -1.51
C VAL A 84 -7.64 5.09 -0.42
N THR A 85 -7.58 6.37 -0.81
CA THR A 85 -7.51 7.49 0.14
C THR A 85 -8.80 7.59 0.98
N ARG A 86 -9.96 7.40 0.35
CA ARG A 86 -11.26 7.37 1.01
C ARG A 86 -11.34 6.23 2.03
N ARG A 87 -10.99 5.00 1.64
CA ARG A 87 -11.00 3.84 2.57
C ARG A 87 -9.98 3.99 3.70
N ALA A 88 -8.81 4.57 3.43
CA ALA A 88 -7.83 4.84 4.49
C ALA A 88 -8.40 5.82 5.53
N GLY A 89 -9.18 6.81 5.09
CA GLY A 89 -9.94 7.68 5.99
C GLY A 89 -10.96 6.92 6.86
N GLU A 90 -11.60 5.90 6.32
CA GLU A 90 -12.54 5.03 7.05
C GLU A 90 -11.80 4.19 8.11
N PHE A 91 -10.64 3.61 7.78
CA PHE A 91 -9.81 2.89 8.74
C PHE A 91 -9.28 3.79 9.87
N ALA A 92 -8.80 4.98 9.53
CA ALA A 92 -8.37 5.97 10.52
C ALA A 92 -9.53 6.39 11.44
N SER A 93 -10.72 6.58 10.87
CA SER A 93 -11.94 6.90 11.63
C SER A 93 -12.32 5.76 12.58
N ALA A 94 -12.29 4.51 12.11
CA ALA A 94 -12.67 3.34 12.89
C ALA A 94 -11.77 3.13 14.12
N ARG A 95 -10.49 3.52 14.04
CA ARG A 95 -9.55 3.50 15.18
C ARG A 95 -9.51 4.80 15.98
N ASN A 96 -10.44 5.74 15.73
CA ASN A 96 -10.53 7.06 16.38
C ASN A 96 -9.24 7.91 16.26
N ALA A 97 -8.59 7.87 15.10
CA ALA A 97 -7.40 8.66 14.84
C ALA A 97 -7.72 10.07 14.35
N ASP A 98 -6.86 11.03 14.69
CA ASP A 98 -6.94 12.39 14.16
C ASP A 98 -6.24 12.55 12.81
N THR A 99 -5.43 11.56 12.39
CA THR A 99 -4.75 11.53 11.09
C THR A 99 -4.77 10.14 10.47
N VAL A 100 -4.81 10.09 9.13
CA VAL A 100 -4.60 8.87 8.35
C VAL A 100 -3.11 8.57 8.31
N GLY A 101 -2.70 7.40 8.81
CA GLY A 101 -1.33 6.92 8.81
C GLY A 101 -1.04 5.95 7.67
N THR A 102 0.23 5.56 7.50
CA THR A 102 0.59 4.54 6.51
C THR A 102 -0.04 3.16 6.78
N PRO A 103 -0.34 2.73 8.03
CA PRO A 103 -1.11 1.50 8.26
C PRO A 103 -2.52 1.57 7.67
N ASP A 104 -3.21 2.71 7.77
CA ASP A 104 -4.55 2.88 7.22
C ASP A 104 -4.53 2.78 5.68
N LEU A 105 -3.48 3.35 5.04
CA LEU A 105 -3.25 3.21 3.60
C LEU A 105 -2.96 1.76 3.21
N LEU A 106 -2.13 1.05 3.98
CA LEU A 106 -1.86 -0.38 3.73
C LEU A 106 -3.15 -1.19 3.78
N PHE A 107 -3.99 -1.01 4.80
CA PHE A 107 -5.26 -1.71 4.90
C PHE A 107 -6.23 -1.35 3.77
N ALA A 108 -6.27 -0.08 3.37
CA ALA A 108 -7.05 0.34 2.20
C ALA A 108 -6.57 -0.30 0.90
N VAL A 109 -5.26 -0.37 0.66
CA VAL A 109 -4.69 -1.04 -0.53
C VAL A 109 -4.99 -2.54 -0.50
N LEU A 110 -4.82 -3.20 0.65
CA LEU A 110 -5.18 -4.61 0.83
C LEU A 110 -6.66 -4.88 0.55
N ASP A 111 -7.54 -3.94 0.90
CA ASP A 111 -8.98 -4.07 0.71
C ASP A 111 -9.42 -3.77 -0.75
N VAL A 112 -8.72 -2.86 -1.44
CA VAL A 112 -8.99 -2.52 -2.85
C VAL A 112 -8.44 -3.59 -3.80
N TYR A 113 -7.21 -4.03 -3.60
CA TYR A 113 -6.52 -4.98 -4.50
C TYR A 113 -6.68 -6.44 -4.08
N GLY A 114 -7.00 -6.71 -2.81
CA GLY A 114 -7.20 -8.07 -2.29
C GLY A 114 -6.03 -8.99 -2.62
N ARG A 115 -6.34 -10.11 -3.27
CA ARG A 115 -5.37 -11.14 -3.64
C ARG A 115 -4.23 -10.65 -4.54
N LEU A 116 -4.44 -9.56 -5.30
CA LEU A 116 -3.37 -9.00 -6.13
C LEU A 116 -2.25 -8.43 -5.26
N PHE A 117 -2.62 -7.72 -4.19
CA PHE A 117 -1.62 -7.19 -3.26
C PHE A 117 -0.98 -8.30 -2.42
N ASP A 118 -1.76 -9.33 -2.04
CA ASP A 118 -1.22 -10.51 -1.36
C ASP A 118 -0.15 -11.21 -2.22
N ARG A 119 -0.38 -11.33 -3.54
CA ARG A 119 0.60 -11.88 -4.49
C ARG A 119 1.86 -11.00 -4.58
N VAL A 120 1.69 -9.68 -4.63
CA VAL A 120 2.81 -8.72 -4.69
C VAL A 120 3.67 -8.79 -3.41
N LEU A 121 3.05 -8.92 -2.24
CA LEU A 121 3.76 -9.14 -0.97
C LEU A 121 4.51 -10.48 -0.98
N TYR A 122 3.84 -11.55 -1.41
CA TYR A 122 4.43 -12.90 -1.48
C TYR A 122 5.66 -12.93 -2.40
N LEU A 123 5.59 -12.28 -3.57
CA LEU A 123 6.72 -12.15 -4.50
C LEU A 123 7.89 -11.32 -3.94
N ARG A 124 7.69 -10.63 -2.81
CA ARG A 124 8.75 -9.93 -2.07
C ARG A 124 9.16 -10.65 -0.79
N GLY A 125 8.65 -11.87 -0.58
CA GLY A 125 9.06 -12.73 0.54
C GLY A 125 8.35 -12.44 1.85
N THR A 126 7.17 -11.81 1.82
CA THR A 126 6.35 -11.62 3.02
C THR A 126 4.86 -11.84 2.77
N SER A 127 4.05 -11.92 3.83
CA SER A 127 2.60 -12.00 3.75
C SER A 127 1.90 -10.83 4.45
N ARG A 128 0.59 -10.70 4.22
CA ARG A 128 -0.26 -9.72 4.91
C ARG A 128 -0.31 -9.98 6.42
N GLU A 129 -0.26 -11.25 6.83
CA GLU A 129 -0.28 -11.68 8.22
C GLU A 129 1.02 -11.28 8.92
N GLU A 130 2.19 -11.61 8.35
CA GLU A 130 3.49 -11.24 8.91
C GLU A 130 3.65 -9.72 9.05
N LEU A 131 3.21 -8.97 8.03
CA LEU A 131 3.21 -7.51 8.07
C LEU A 131 2.27 -6.96 9.16
N GLY A 132 1.09 -7.56 9.31
CA GLY A 132 0.13 -7.21 10.37
C GLY A 132 0.68 -7.49 11.77
N GLU A 133 1.26 -8.67 11.99
CA GLU A 133 1.91 -9.05 13.25
C GLU A 133 3.05 -8.09 13.59
N ARG A 134 3.85 -7.71 12.58
CA ARG A 134 4.97 -6.79 12.77
C ARG A 134 4.52 -5.38 13.15
N LEU A 135 3.43 -4.89 12.55
CA LEU A 135 2.82 -3.60 12.88
C LEU A 135 2.22 -3.59 14.28
N ALA A 136 1.51 -4.67 14.66
CA ALA A 136 0.97 -4.83 16.01
C ALA A 136 2.10 -4.89 17.06
N GLY A 137 3.18 -5.62 16.77
CA GLY A 137 4.38 -5.65 17.60
C GLY A 137 5.04 -4.27 17.74
N ALA A 138 5.15 -3.50 16.66
CA ALA A 138 5.71 -2.15 16.70
C ALA A 138 4.86 -1.18 17.55
N ALA A 139 3.54 -1.27 17.46
CA ALA A 139 2.63 -0.46 18.28
C ALA A 139 2.77 -0.76 19.79
N ALA A 140 3.03 -2.03 20.16
CA ALA A 140 3.22 -2.43 21.56
C ALA A 140 4.54 -1.95 22.18
N HIS A 141 5.57 -1.66 21.38
CA HIS A 141 6.89 -1.20 21.85
C HIS A 141 7.08 0.33 21.77
N GLY A 142 6.13 1.06 21.17
CA GLY A 142 6.19 2.50 20.95
C GLY A 142 5.26 3.33 21.84
N GLY A 143 4.80 2.76 22.96
CA GLY A 143 3.96 3.42 23.96
C GLY A 143 4.73 3.92 25.17
#